data_AF-A0A6B2VJH2-F1
#
_entry.id   AF-A0A6B2VJH2-F1
#
_cell.length_a   1.000
_cell.length_b   1.000
_cell.length_c   1.000
_cell.angle_alpha   90.00
_cell.angle_beta   90.00
_cell.angle_gamma   90.00
#
_symmetry.space_group_name_H-M   'P 1'
#
loop_
_entity.id
_entity.type
_entity.pdbx_description
1 polymer ?
#
loop_
_entity_poly.entity_id
_entity_poly.type
_entity_poly.pdbx_seq_one_letter_code
_entity_poly.pdbx_strand_id
1 'polypeptide(L)' 'MAAGSEKESVRTVCSYCGVGCGMVLDVVRDPADGRRRVARAAGDRAHPANRGRLCTKGATS' A
#
# COMPACT_ATOMS: atom_id res chain seq x y z
N MET A 1 19.10 19.59 9.67
CA MET A 1 17.83 19.77 8.94
C MET A 1 17.53 18.46 8.23
N ALA A 2 16.33 17.89 8.42
CA ALA A 2 15.88 16.71 7.65
C ALA A 2 15.41 15.46 8.45
N ALA A 3 14.83 15.58 9.66
CA ALA A 3 14.14 14.43 10.29
C ALA A 3 12.77 14.22 9.63
N GLY A 4 12.75 13.66 8.42
CA GLY A 4 11.53 13.26 7.73
C GLY A 4 11.18 11.82 8.07
N SER A 5 9.97 11.57 8.56
CA SER A 5 9.40 10.23 8.67
C SER A 5 9.50 9.52 7.31
N GLU A 6 10.35 8.50 7.21
CA GLU A 6 10.69 7.81 5.96
C GLU A 6 9.47 6.99 5.49
N LYS A 7 8.68 7.58 4.58
CA LYS A 7 7.53 6.96 3.91
C LYS A 7 8.00 6.37 2.59
N GLU A 8 8.03 5.05 2.50
CA GLU A 8 8.36 4.29 1.29
C GLU A 8 7.07 3.88 0.58
N SER A 9 6.97 4.11 -0.73
CA SER A 9 5.82 3.68 -1.53
C SER A 9 6.14 2.36 -2.24
N VAL A 10 5.35 1.33 -1.96
CA VAL A 10 5.56 -0.04 -2.47
C VAL A 10 4.38 -0.46 -3.33
N ARG A 11 4.64 -0.87 -4.58
CA ARG A 11 3.62 -1.43 -5.46
C ARG A 11 3.54 -2.95 -5.27
N THR A 12 2.34 -3.48 -5.14
CA THR A 12 2.09 -4.92 -4.96
C THR A 12 0.73 -5.32 -5.52
N VAL A 13 0.38 -6.59 -5.40
CA VAL A 13 -0.88 -7.18 -5.86
C VAL A 13 -1.69 -7.67 -4.66
N CYS A 14 -2.98 -7.37 -4.67
CA CYS A 14 -3.95 -7.81 -3.69
C CYS A 14 -4.22 -9.32 -3.80
N SER A 15 -3.99 -10.05 -2.69
CA SER A 15 -4.12 -11.51 -2.60
C SER A 15 -5.50 -11.99 -2.13
N TYR A 16 -6.47 -11.10 -1.90
CA TYR A 16 -7.73 -11.46 -1.25
C TYR A 16 -8.68 -12.35 -2.07
N CYS A 17 -8.81 -12.15 -3.38
CA CYS A 17 -9.85 -12.82 -4.18
C CYS A 17 -9.39 -13.36 -5.54
N GLY A 18 -8.08 -13.40 -5.80
CA GLY A 18 -7.52 -13.95 -7.04
C GLY A 18 -7.65 -13.06 -8.29
N VAL A 19 -8.37 -11.93 -8.23
CA VAL A 19 -8.45 -10.95 -9.35
C VAL A 19 -7.09 -10.34 -9.66
N GLY A 20 -6.20 -10.27 -8.67
CA GLY A 20 -4.87 -9.67 -8.83
C GLY A 20 -4.94 -8.15 -8.99
N CYS A 21 -5.80 -7.48 -8.20
CA CYS A 21 -5.88 -6.02 -8.19
C CYS A 21 -4.54 -5.40 -7.78
N GLY A 22 -4.00 -4.49 -8.60
CA GLY A 22 -2.80 -3.73 -8.24
C GLY A 22 -3.08 -2.71 -7.15
N MET A 23 -2.15 -2.59 -6.20
CA MET A 23 -2.24 -1.66 -5.09
C MET A 23 -0.89 -1.01 -4.77
N VAL A 24 -0.97 0.18 -4.20
CA VAL A 24 0.17 0.95 -3.70
C VAL A 24 0.04 1.04 -2.18
N LEU A 25 1.11 0.66 -1.49
CA LEU A 25 1.23 0.70 -0.04
C LEU A 25 2.15 1.84 0.36
N ASP A 26 1.71 2.69 1.27
CA ASP A 26 2.61 3.60 1.97
C ASP A 26 3.13 2.88 3.22
N VAL A 27 4.43 2.63 3.26
CA VAL A 27 5.13 1.93 4.33
C VAL A 27 5.93 2.93 5.13
N VAL A 28 5.72 2.94 6.44
CA VAL A 28 6.50 3.76 7.39
C VAL A 28 7.38 2.86 8.24
N ARG A 29 8.46 3.42 8.78
CA ARG A 29 9.21 2.80 9.88
C ARG A 29 8.67 3.31 11.21
N ASP A 30 8.37 2.37 12.11
CA ASP A 30 8.01 2.69 13.48
C ASP A 30 9.24 3.29 14.20
N PRO A 31 9.13 4.48 14.83
CA PRO A 31 10.24 5.10 15.52
C PRO A 31 10.72 4.33 16.77
N ALA A 32 9.86 3.50 17.38
CA ALA A 32 10.16 2.79 18.62
C ALA A 32 10.97 1.50 18.40
N ASP A 33 10.66 0.75 17.34
CA ASP A 33 11.31 -0.55 17.07
C ASP A 33 11.97 -0.65 15.68
N GLY A 34 11.84 0.38 14.83
CA GLY A 34 12.42 0.44 13.49
C GLY A 34 11.73 -0.46 12.46
N ARG A 35 10.64 -1.15 12.81
CA ARG A 35 9.97 -2.09 11.92
C ARG A 35 9.14 -1.37 10.87
N ARG A 36 9.04 -1.99 9.69
CA ARG A 36 8.20 -1.51 8.59
C ARG A 36 6.74 -1.83 8.90
N ARG A 37 5.87 -0.83 8.79
CA ARG A 37 4.42 -0.96 8.93
C ARG A 37 3.73 -0.31 7.75
N VAL A 38 2.67 -0.94 7.24
CA VAL A 38 1.79 -0.32 6.26
C VAL A 38 0.95 0.76 6.95
N ALA A 39 1.09 2.00 6.52
CA ALA A 39 0.34 3.16 7.01
C ALA A 39 -0.91 3.45 6.16
N ARG A 40 -0.90 3.07 4.88
CA ARG A 40 -2.04 3.23 3.97
C ARG A 40 -1.95 2.22 2.83
N ALA A 41 -3.10 1.73 2.41
CA ALA A 41 -3.27 0.98 1.18
C ALA A 41 -4.20 1.75 0.21
N ALA A 42 -3.82 1.81 -1.07
CA ALA A 42 -4.63 2.41 -2.13
C ALA A 42 -4.55 1.60 -3.42
N GLY A 43 -5.55 1.71 -4.29
CA GLY A 43 -5.51 1.03 -5.58
C GLY A 43 -4.52 1.69 -6.55
N ASP A 44 -3.78 0.88 -7.30
CA ASP A 44 -2.88 1.38 -8.34
C ASP A 44 -3.68 1.76 -9.59
N ARG A 45 -3.73 3.07 -9.88
CA ARG A 45 -4.46 3.62 -11.05
C ARG A 45 -3.87 3.16 -12.39
N ALA A 46 -2.59 2.79 -12.43
CA ALA A 46 -1.93 2.31 -13.63
C ALA A 46 -2.15 0.81 -13.87
N HIS A 47 -2.65 0.05 -12.88
CA HIS A 47 -2.75 -1.40 -13.00
C HIS A 47 -3.95 -1.82 -13.87
N PRO A 48 -3.75 -2.67 -14.89
CA PRO A 48 -4.77 -2.96 -15.90
C PRO A 48 -6.00 -3.68 -15.34
N ALA A 49 -5.80 -4.56 -14.34
CA ALA A 49 -6.88 -5.38 -13.76
C ALA A 49 -7.96 -4.57 -13.03
N ASN A 50 -7.60 -3.43 -12.42
CA ASN A 50 -8.51 -2.72 -11.53
C ASN A 50 -8.56 -1.19 -11.73
N ARG A 51 -7.60 -0.61 -12.47
CA ARG A 51 -7.52 0.83 -12.76
C ARG A 51 -7.69 1.69 -11.50
N GLY A 52 -7.08 1.25 -10.39
CA GLY A 52 -7.12 1.94 -9.10
C GLY A 52 -8.34 1.68 -8.23
N ARG A 53 -9.29 0.83 -8.68
CA ARG A 53 -10.44 0.43 -7.85
C ARG A 53 -10.08 -0.78 -6.98
N LEU A 54 -10.48 -0.76 -5.72
CA LEU A 54 -10.33 -1.90 -4.82
C LEU A 54 -11.72 -2.27 -4.25
N CYS A 55 -11.95 -3.56 -4.01
CA CYS A 55 -13.14 -4.02 -3.29
C CYS A 55 -13.01 -3.73 -1.80
N THR A 56 -14.07 -3.97 -1.03
CA THR A 56 -14.08 -3.74 0.42
C THR A 56 -12.96 -4.47 1.17
N LYS A 57 -12.57 -5.67 0.70
CA LYS A 57 -11.46 -6.46 1.25
C LYS A 57 -10.10 -5.84 0.94
N GLY A 58 -9.92 -5.28 -0.25
CA GLY A 58 -8.64 -4.69 -0.67
C GLY A 58 -8.45 -3.24 -0.21
N ALA A 59 -9.54 -2.50 -0.01
CA ALA A 59 -9.54 -1.09 0.37
C ALA A 59 -9.52 -0.86 1.89
N THR A 60 -9.00 -1.81 2.67
CA THR A 60 -8.89 -1.66 4.12
C THR A 60 -7.72 -0.73 4.45
N SER A 61 -8.00 0.32 5.23
CA SER A 61 -7.06 1.36 5.66
C SER A 61 -6.44 1.09 7.02
#